data_AF-A0A1M2Z7F0-F1
#
_entry.id   AF-A0A1M2Z7F0-F1
#
_cell.length_a   1.000
_cell.length_b   1.000
_cell.length_c   1.000
_cell.angle_alpha   90.00
_cell.angle_beta   90.00
_cell.angle_gamma   90.00
#
_symmetry.space_group_name_H-M   'P 1'
#
loop_
_entity.id
_entity.type
_entity.pdbx_description
1 polymer ?
#
loop_
_entity_poly.entity_id
_entity_poly.type
_entity_poly.pdbx_seq_one_letter_code
_entity_poly.pdbx_strand_id
1 'polypeptide(L)'
;MFNFWVIDLGPLGVVKDMIIAFLSGSTVPIWFFPGVFKTIFSFLPFVYIYQFPISIYIGKASVPNALVGLLIQIFWAFLFFLLFLSVNKKAKRHLMIQGG
;
A
#
# COMPACT_ATOMS: atom_id res chain seq x y z
N MET A 1 -19.40 25.27 -13.18
CA MET A 1 -18.45 25.17 -12.07
C MET A 1 -18.16 23.70 -11.78
N PHE A 2 -17.34 23.04 -12.61
CA PHE A 2 -16.80 21.72 -12.31
C PHE A 2 -15.56 21.95 -11.45
N ASN A 3 -15.75 21.94 -10.14
CA ASN A 3 -14.73 22.28 -9.17
C ASN A 3 -13.69 21.15 -9.09
N PHE A 4 -12.47 21.46 -9.51
CA PHE A 4 -11.17 20.87 -9.17
C PHE A 4 -11.13 19.42 -8.64
N TRP A 5 -10.73 18.53 -9.55
CA TRP A 5 -9.81 17.39 -9.36
C TRP A 5 -9.31 17.20 -7.91
N VAL A 6 -10.02 16.37 -7.13
CA VAL A 6 -9.71 15.80 -5.80
C VAL A 6 -8.70 16.62 -4.96
N ILE A 7 -9.17 17.70 -4.37
CA ILE A 7 -8.41 18.45 -3.34
C ILE A 7 -8.77 17.99 -1.92
N ASP A 8 -9.78 17.12 -1.77
CA ASP A 8 -10.09 16.49 -0.49
C ASP A 8 -10.49 15.02 -0.70
N LEU A 9 -9.74 14.09 -0.11
CA LEU A 9 -10.08 12.67 -0.11
C LEU A 9 -11.24 12.39 0.86
N GLY A 10 -11.54 13.30 1.80
CA GLY A 10 -12.69 13.24 2.70
C GLY A 10 -13.02 11.82 3.20
N PRO A 11 -14.26 11.32 2.99
CA PRO A 11 -14.66 9.97 3.38
C PRO A 11 -13.85 8.84 2.71
N LEU A 12 -13.35 9.03 1.49
CA LEU A 12 -12.53 8.02 0.80
C LEU A 12 -11.17 7.84 1.47
N GLY A 13 -10.61 8.92 2.02
CA GLY A 13 -9.40 8.85 2.85
C GLY A 13 -9.60 7.94 4.06
N VAL A 14 -10.71 8.12 4.77
CA VAL A 14 -11.08 7.31 5.94
C VAL A 14 -11.27 5.84 5.57
N VAL A 15 -12.00 5.55 4.49
CA VAL A 15 -12.20 4.15 4.03
C VAL A 15 -10.85 3.51 3.67
N LYS A 16 -9.97 4.23 2.97
CA LYS A 16 -8.62 3.76 2.64
C LYS A 16 -7.82 3.46 3.91
N ASP A 17 -7.86 4.35 4.91
CA ASP A 17 -7.14 4.15 6.17
C ASP A 17 -7.69 2.94 6.95
N MET A 18 -9.01 2.74 6.97
CA MET A 18 -9.63 1.54 7.57
C MET A 18 -9.18 0.25 6.88
N ILE A 19 -9.15 0.24 5.54
CA ILE A 19 -8.66 -0.91 4.77
C ILE A 19 -7.20 -1.21 5.12
N ILE A 20 -6.35 -0.18 5.18
CA ILE A 20 -4.94 -0.34 5.54
C ILE A 20 -4.81 -0.86 6.98
N ALA A 21 -5.55 -0.31 7.93
CA ALA A 21 -5.51 -0.73 9.33
C ALA A 21 -5.88 -2.22 9.48
N PHE A 22 -6.91 -2.67 8.76
CA PHE A 22 -7.34 -4.06 8.76
C PHE A 22 -6.32 -4.99 8.09
N LEU A 23 -5.93 -4.70 6.84
CA LEU A 23 -5.06 -5.57 6.03
C LEU A 23 -3.60 -5.58 6.50
N SER A 24 -3.17 -4.57 7.25
CA SER A 24 -1.81 -4.50 7.82
C SER A 24 -1.61 -5.36 9.06
N GLY A 25 -2.68 -5.92 9.60
CA GLY A 25 -2.66 -6.67 10.85
C GLY A 25 -2.58 -5.80 12.11
N SER A 26 -2.78 -4.48 11.98
CA SER A 26 -2.77 -3.54 13.11
C SER A 26 -4.01 -3.68 13.99
N THR A 27 -5.18 -3.98 13.40
CA THR A 27 -6.42 -4.21 14.15
C THR A 27 -6.54 -5.66 14.64
N VAL A 28 -6.36 -6.62 13.71
CA VAL A 28 -6.35 -8.06 14.00
C VAL A 28 -5.13 -8.66 13.32
N PRO A 29 -4.18 -9.26 14.07
CA PRO A 29 -2.97 -9.80 13.46
C PRO A 29 -3.26 -10.86 12.40
N ILE A 30 -2.50 -10.86 11.30
CA ILE A 30 -2.77 -11.73 10.16
C ILE A 30 -2.65 -13.23 10.46
N TRP A 31 -1.99 -13.62 11.56
CA TRP A 31 -1.88 -15.02 11.98
C TRP A 31 -3.18 -15.60 12.53
N PHE A 32 -4.19 -14.77 12.80
CA PHE A 32 -5.55 -15.22 13.14
C PHE A 32 -6.38 -15.65 11.92
N PHE A 33 -5.97 -15.27 10.71
CA PHE A 33 -6.71 -15.60 9.50
C PHE A 33 -6.38 -17.01 8.97
N PRO A 34 -7.35 -17.69 8.34
CA PRO A 34 -7.11 -19.02 7.75
C PRO A 34 -6.12 -18.95 6.59
N GLY A 35 -5.49 -20.09 6.28
CA GLY A 35 -4.27 -20.17 5.45
C GLY A 35 -4.32 -19.41 4.13
N VAL A 36 -5.43 -19.49 3.38
CA VAL A 36 -5.57 -18.80 2.08
C VAL A 36 -5.47 -17.28 2.23
N PHE A 37 -6.20 -16.69 3.19
CA PHE A 37 -6.18 -15.24 3.43
C PHE A 37 -4.84 -14.78 3.97
N LYS A 38 -4.24 -15.57 4.88
CA LYS A 38 -2.90 -15.30 5.39
C LYS A 38 -1.88 -15.21 4.24
N THR A 39 -1.94 -16.16 3.30
CA THR A 39 -1.06 -16.16 2.12
C THR A 39 -1.27 -14.93 1.26
N ILE A 40 -2.52 -14.59 0.92
CA ILE A 40 -2.85 -13.41 0.10
C ILE A 40 -2.32 -12.13 0.76
N PHE A 41 -2.63 -11.92 2.04
CA PHE A 41 -2.21 -10.71 2.77
C PHE A 41 -0.69 -10.62 2.92
N SER A 42 0.01 -11.75 2.99
CA SER A 42 1.47 -11.79 3.05
C SER A 42 2.14 -11.40 1.72
N PHE A 43 1.43 -11.45 0.59
CA PHE A 43 1.96 -10.97 -0.70
C PHE A 43 1.63 -9.49 -0.96
N LEU A 44 0.59 -8.97 -0.32
CA LEU A 44 0.18 -7.57 -0.42
C LEU A 44 1.11 -6.65 0.38
N PRO A 45 1.19 -5.35 0.04
CA PRO A 45 2.10 -4.42 0.70
C PRO A 45 1.66 -4.05 2.13
N PHE A 46 0.42 -4.36 2.53
CA PHE A 46 -0.18 -3.80 3.74
C PHE A 46 0.46 -4.32 5.04
N VAL A 47 0.72 -5.63 5.13
CA VAL A 47 1.32 -6.26 6.33
C VAL A 47 2.71 -5.69 6.64
N TYR A 48 3.38 -5.23 5.60
CA TYR A 48 4.71 -4.63 5.65
C TYR A 48 4.73 -3.21 6.22
N ILE A 49 3.57 -2.60 6.47
CA ILE A 49 3.45 -1.26 7.07
C ILE A 49 3.52 -1.32 8.61
N TYR A 50 2.92 -2.35 9.23
CA TYR A 50 2.80 -2.45 10.69
C TYR A 50 3.33 -3.77 11.25
N GLN A 51 2.63 -4.88 10.98
CA GLN A 51 2.88 -6.13 11.70
C GLN A 51 4.26 -6.72 11.40
N PHE A 52 4.73 -6.66 10.16
CA PHE A 52 6.03 -7.24 9.79
C PHE A 52 7.23 -6.50 10.41
N PRO A 53 7.35 -5.16 10.34
CA PRO A 53 8.39 -4.42 11.07
C PRO A 53 8.39 -4.71 12.58
N ILE A 54 7.21 -4.76 13.20
CA ILE A 54 7.07 -5.12 14.63
C ILE A 54 7.62 -6.52 14.88
N SER A 55 7.33 -7.48 13.99
CA SER A 55 7.83 -8.85 14.12
C SER A 55 9.37 -8.96 14.04
N ILE A 56 10.02 -8.10 13.25
CA ILE A 56 11.48 -7.97 13.22
C ILE A 56 11.98 -7.37 14.53
N TYR A 57 11.37 -6.27 14.97
CA TYR A 57 11.76 -5.54 16.19
C TYR A 57 11.72 -6.42 17.44
N ILE A 58 10.70 -7.27 17.57
CA ILE A 58 10.53 -8.19 18.70
C ILE A 58 11.25 -9.55 18.51
N GLY A 59 12.05 -9.70 17.44
CA GLY A 59 12.84 -10.91 17.19
C GLY A 59 12.03 -12.15 16.75
N LYS A 60 10.78 -11.98 16.30
CA LYS A 60 9.96 -13.10 15.78
C LYS A 60 10.24 -13.45 14.33
N ALA A 61 10.75 -12.51 13.53
CA ALA A 61 11.13 -12.75 12.15
C ALA A 61 12.59 -13.20 12.06
N SER A 62 12.84 -14.31 11.35
CA SER A 62 14.21 -14.74 11.01
C SER A 62 14.85 -13.79 9.99
N VAL A 63 16.19 -13.74 9.95
CA VAL A 63 16.93 -12.91 8.99
C VAL A 63 16.52 -13.20 7.53
N PRO A 64 16.40 -14.46 7.06
CA PRO A 64 15.92 -14.74 5.72
C PRO A 64 14.50 -14.20 5.46
N ASN A 65 13.61 -14.33 6.44
CA ASN A 65 12.24 -13.82 6.31
C ASN A 65 12.23 -12.29 6.23
N ALA A 66 13.08 -11.62 7.01
CA ALA A 66 13.28 -10.17 6.96
C ALA A 66 13.72 -9.70 5.56
N LEU A 67 14.69 -10.39 4.96
CA LEU A 67 15.17 -10.10 3.60
C LEU A 67 14.08 -10.29 2.54
N VAL A 68 13.31 -11.38 2.61
CA VAL A 68 12.18 -11.61 1.70
C VAL A 68 11.15 -10.48 1.81
N GLY A 69 10.81 -10.05 3.03
CA GLY A 69 9.88 -8.95 3.22
C GLY A 69 10.39 -7.61 2.69
N LEU A 70 11.69 -7.32 2.85
CA LEU A 70 12.31 -6.13 2.26
C LEU A 70 12.24 -6.15 0.72
N LEU A 71 12.49 -7.30 0.08
CA LEU A 71 12.36 -7.43 -1.37
C LEU A 71 10.92 -7.17 -1.84
N ILE A 72 9.92 -7.67 -1.11
CA ILE A 72 8.51 -7.44 -1.41
C ILE A 72 8.17 -5.95 -1.26
N GLN A 73 8.65 -5.28 -0.20
CA GLN A 73 8.50 -3.84 -0.03
C GLN A 73 9.11 -3.05 -1.19
N ILE A 74 10.34 -3.37 -1.59
CA ILE A 74 11.04 -2.71 -2.72
C ILE A 74 10.27 -2.92 -4.02
N PHE A 75 9.80 -4.14 -4.28
CA PHE A 75 8.98 -4.45 -5.45
C PHE A 75 7.73 -3.56 -5.51
N TRP A 76 6.98 -3.46 -4.42
CA TRP A 76 5.76 -2.64 -4.37
C TRP A 76 6.06 -1.14 -4.47
N ALA A 77 7.12 -0.65 -3.82
CA ALA A 77 7.55 0.74 -3.94
C ALA A 77 7.89 1.09 -5.39
N PHE A 78 8.64 0.23 -6.08
CA PHE A 78 8.98 0.39 -7.48
C PHE A 78 7.74 0.34 -8.39
N LEU A 79 6.84 -0.62 -8.15
CA LEU A 79 5.59 -0.74 -8.90
C LEU A 79 4.71 0.52 -8.75
N PHE A 80 4.52 1.02 -7.53
CA PHE A 80 3.75 2.25 -7.31
C PHE A 80 4.43 3.48 -7.92
N PHE A 81 5.76 3.55 -7.89
CA PHE A 81 6.51 4.62 -8.55
C PHE A 81 6.26 4.63 -10.07
N LEU A 82 6.33 3.47 -10.73
CA LEU A 82 6.03 3.35 -12.16
C LEU A 82 4.58 3.71 -12.49
N LEU A 83 3.62 3.29 -11.66
CA LEU A 83 2.21 3.65 -11.81
C LEU A 83 2.02 5.16 -11.68
N PHE A 84 2.63 5.78 -10.68
CA PHE A 84 2.62 7.22 -10.49
C PHE A 84 3.17 7.96 -11.71
N LEU A 85 4.34 7.57 -12.23
CA LEU A 85 4.91 8.18 -13.44
C LEU A 85 3.97 8.05 -14.66
N SER A 86 3.36 6.87 -14.83
CA SER A 86 2.45 6.59 -15.94
C SER A 86 1.18 7.44 -15.89
N VAL A 87 0.57 7.57 -14.70
CA VAL A 87 -0.61 8.41 -14.48
C VAL A 87 -0.26 9.88 -14.69
N ASN A 88 0.85 10.36 -14.15
CA ASN A 88 1.29 11.74 -14.32
C ASN A 88 1.54 12.11 -15.79
N LYS A 89 2.15 11.22 -16.56
CA LYS A 89 2.37 11.43 -18.00
C LYS A 89 1.04 11.60 -18.74
N LYS A 90 0.01 10.82 -18.39
CA LYS A 90 -1.34 10.93 -18.96
C LYS A 90 -2.05 12.21 -18.53
N ALA A 91 -1.97 12.56 -17.24
CA ALA A 91 -2.59 13.77 -16.70
C ALA A 91 -2.05 15.05 -17.37
N LYS A 92 -0.72 15.16 -17.50
CA LYS A 92 -0.07 16.31 -18.16
C LYS A 92 -0.50 16.50 -19.63
N ARG A 93 -0.72 15.41 -20.36
CA ARG A 93 -1.17 15.47 -21.78
C ARG A 93 -2.59 16.01 -21.93
N HIS A 94 -3.47 15.76 -20.97
CA HIS A 94 -4.85 16.27 -21.02
C HIS A 94 -4.94 17.75 -20.65
N LEU A 95 -4.03 18.24 -19.81
CA LEU A 95 -3.96 19.66 -19.41
C LEU A 95 -3.45 20.57 -20.55
N MET A 96 -2.56 20.08 -21.42
CA MET A 96 -2.08 20.86 -22.57
C MET A 96 -3.14 21.06 -23.68
N ILE A 97 -4.21 20.27 -23.72
CA ILE A 97 -5.28 20.42 -24.72
C ILE A 97 -6.30 21.49 -24.30
N GLN A 98 -6.31 21.90 -23.03
CA GLN A 98 -7.17 22.97 -22.51
C GLN A 98 -6.48 24.33 -22.35
N GLY A 99 -5.17 24.42 -22.62
CA GLY A 99 -4.43 25.68 -22.65
C GLY A 99 -4.18 26.12 -24.09
N GLY A 100 -5.18 26.76 -24.70
CA GLY A 100 -4.91 27.76 -25.72
C GLY A 100 -4.34 29.02 -25.09
#